data_AF-A0A966Y0L5-F1
#
_entry.id   AF-A0A966Y0L5-F1
#
_cell.length_a   1.000
_cell.length_b   1.000
_cell.length_c   1.000
_cell.angle_alpha   90.00
_cell.angle_beta   90.00
_cell.angle_gamma   90.00
#
_symmetry.space_group_name_H-M   'P 1'
#
loop_
_entity.id
_entity.type
_entity.pdbx_description
1 polymer ?
#
loop_
_entity_poly.entity_id
_entity_poly.type
_entity_poly.pdbx_seq_one_letter_code
_entity_poly.pdbx_strand_id
1 'polypeptide(L)'
;MMATRETDFDQMLVPQILRGVAIMFCLLPPTRLALGHFAPERVADASGLFNLMRNLGGAIGLALIDTILFGRAPVIGEALAARLKRGDLSVAPLLDLPEETVASAPSRVVDVAVIELVRPLVERAALVQAINEAWAMLAVVAALSLLAIPLIAAAPASPPRKPVAT
;
A
#
# COMPACT_ATOMS: atom_id res chain seq x y z
N MET A 1 -14.92 -0.18 -25.15
CA MET A 1 -13.51 -0.20 -25.62
C MET A 1 -12.95 -1.57 -25.29
N MET A 2 -12.67 -2.40 -26.29
CA MET A 2 -12.28 -3.80 -26.12
C MET A 2 -10.79 -3.86 -25.77
N ALA A 3 -10.45 -3.93 -24.49
CA ALA A 3 -9.06 -4.13 -24.06
C ALA A 3 -8.64 -5.56 -24.48
N THR A 4 -7.80 -5.66 -25.50
CA THR A 4 -7.16 -6.92 -25.88
C THR A 4 -6.10 -7.28 -24.84
N ARG A 5 -5.86 -8.58 -24.61
CA ARG A 5 -4.87 -9.07 -23.62
C ARG A 5 -3.50 -8.41 -23.72
N GLU A 6 -3.10 -7.99 -24.91
CA GLU A 6 -1.80 -7.34 -25.14
C GLU A 6 -1.76 -5.91 -24.60
N THR A 7 -2.86 -5.15 -24.72
CA THR A 7 -2.95 -3.80 -24.15
C THR A 7 -2.94 -3.81 -22.63
N ASP A 8 -3.44 -4.88 -22.00
CA ASP A 8 -3.36 -5.09 -20.54
C ASP A 8 -1.94 -5.45 -20.11
N PHE A 9 -1.25 -6.32 -20.87
CA PHE A 9 0.14 -6.70 -20.60
C PHE A 9 1.10 -5.50 -20.65
N ASP A 10 1.02 -4.69 -21.70
CA ASP A 10 1.91 -3.52 -21.87
C ASP A 10 1.71 -2.47 -20.76
N GLN A 11 0.49 -2.30 -20.27
CA GLN A 11 0.19 -1.37 -19.16
C GLN A 11 0.72 -1.86 -17.81
N MET A 12 0.78 -3.17 -17.61
CA MET A 12 1.25 -3.76 -16.35
C MET A 12 2.76 -4.05 -16.34
N LEU A 13 3.41 -4.18 -17.50
CA LEU A 13 4.83 -4.54 -17.59
C LEU A 13 5.74 -3.56 -16.84
N VAL A 14 5.59 -2.26 -17.10
CA VAL A 14 6.43 -1.22 -16.47
C VAL A 14 6.21 -1.16 -14.95
N PRO A 15 4.97 -1.09 -14.42
CA PRO A 15 4.73 -1.18 -12.98
C PRO A 15 5.33 -2.42 -12.31
N GLN A 16 5.28 -3.58 -12.98
CA GLN A 16 5.82 -4.83 -12.43
C GLN A 16 7.36 -4.81 -12.35
N ILE A 17 8.03 -4.29 -13.39
CA ILE A 17 9.48 -4.12 -13.37
C ILE A 17 9.88 -3.17 -12.25
N LEU A 18 9.23 -2.01 -12.15
CA LEU A 18 9.52 -1.03 -11.11
C LEU A 18 9.32 -1.62 -9.71
N ARG A 19 8.25 -2.41 -9.52
CA ARG A 19 7.99 -3.13 -8.27
C ARG A 19 9.12 -4.11 -7.94
N GLY A 20 9.59 -4.90 -8.91
CA GLY A 20 10.70 -5.83 -8.74
C GLY A 20 12.00 -5.13 -8.32
N VAL A 21 12.34 -4.03 -9.00
CA VAL A 21 13.51 -3.21 -8.67
C VAL A 21 13.38 -2.60 -7.27
N ALA A 22 12.23 -2.04 -6.93
CA ALA A 22 11.97 -1.45 -5.62
C ALA A 22 12.11 -2.50 -4.49
N ILE A 23 11.60 -3.72 -4.67
CA ILE A 23 11.75 -4.79 -3.68
C ILE A 23 13.23 -5.11 -3.43
N MET A 24 14.05 -5.24 -4.49
CA MET A 24 15.48 -5.50 -4.33
C MET A 24 16.19 -4.35 -3.61
N PHE A 25 15.83 -3.10 -3.91
CA PHE A 25 16.35 -1.93 -3.22
C PHE A 25 15.93 -1.85 -1.75
N CYS A 26 14.75 -2.37 -1.40
CA CYS A 26 14.30 -2.46 -0.01
C CYS A 26 14.93 -3.63 0.77
N LEU A 27 15.62 -4.55 0.11
CA LEU A 27 16.23 -5.74 0.74
C LEU A 27 17.75 -5.63 0.88
N LEU A 28 18.46 -5.32 -0.21
CA LEU A 28 19.92 -5.42 -0.25
C LEU A 28 20.63 -4.38 0.65
N PRO A 29 20.36 -3.06 0.50
CA PRO A 29 20.99 -2.03 1.33
C PRO A 29 20.70 -2.18 2.84
N PRO A 30 19.45 -2.37 3.30
CA PRO A 30 19.19 -2.56 4.74
C PRO A 30 19.89 -3.79 5.31
N THR A 31 19.94 -4.90 4.55
CA THR A 31 20.66 -6.10 4.99
C THR A 31 22.16 -5.84 5.13
N ARG A 32 22.77 -5.14 4.17
CA ARG A 32 24.19 -4.76 4.24
C ARG A 32 24.47 -3.79 5.38
N LEU A 33 23.60 -2.81 5.60
CA LEU A 33 23.73 -1.85 6.69
C LEU A 33 23.62 -2.54 8.06
N ALA A 34 22.66 -3.45 8.20
CA ALA A 34 22.41 -4.17 9.45
C ALA A 34 23.51 -5.19 9.79
N LEU A 35 24.02 -5.95 8.80
CA LEU A 35 24.91 -7.08 9.05
C LEU A 35 26.39 -6.80 8.73
N GLY A 36 26.68 -5.79 7.90
CA GLY A 36 28.01 -5.58 7.31
C GLY A 36 29.14 -5.24 8.28
N HIS A 37 28.82 -4.88 9.52
CA HIS A 37 29.81 -4.49 10.54
C HIS A 37 30.03 -5.56 11.63
N PHE A 38 29.29 -6.68 11.58
CA PHE A 38 29.43 -7.75 12.56
C PHE A 38 30.62 -8.65 12.23
N ALA A 39 31.37 -9.05 13.26
CA ALA A 39 32.40 -10.08 13.12
C ALA A 39 31.76 -11.41 12.66
N PRO A 40 32.46 -12.23 11.85
CA PRO A 40 31.88 -13.43 11.22
C PRO A 40 31.15 -14.36 12.19
N GLU A 41 31.65 -14.47 13.42
CA GLU A 41 31.09 -15.36 14.46
C GLU A 41 29.72 -14.88 14.96
N ARG A 42 29.42 -13.57 14.83
CA ARG A 42 28.17 -12.94 15.29
C ARG A 42 27.15 -12.72 14.18
N VAL A 43 27.52 -12.96 12.92
CA VAL A 43 26.63 -12.74 11.77
C VAL A 43 25.41 -13.65 11.82
N ALA A 44 25.56 -14.89 12.30
CA ALA A 44 24.45 -15.84 12.41
C ALA A 44 23.35 -15.31 13.36
N ASP A 45 23.73 -14.90 14.57
CA ASP A 45 22.79 -14.34 15.55
C ASP A 45 22.15 -13.04 15.05
N ALA A 46 22.95 -12.14 14.47
CA ALA A 46 22.47 -10.87 13.92
C ALA A 46 21.49 -11.08 12.76
N SER A 47 21.76 -12.04 11.88
CA SER A 47 20.88 -12.41 10.76
C SER A 47 19.56 -13.02 11.26
N GLY A 48 19.60 -13.85 12.32
CA GLY A 48 18.41 -14.38 12.96
C GLY A 48 17.51 -13.27 13.50
N LEU A 49 18.07 -12.32 14.24
CA LEU A 49 17.34 -11.17 14.76
C LEU A 49 16.81 -10.26 13.64
N PHE A 50 17.61 -9.98 12.61
CA PHE A 50 17.21 -9.17 11.46
C PHE A 50 15.99 -9.78 10.75
N ASN A 51 16.01 -11.09 10.50
CA ASN A 51 14.90 -11.78 9.86
C ASN A 51 13.64 -11.79 10.75
N LEU A 52 13.79 -11.95 12.06
CA LEU A 52 12.67 -11.84 13.00
C LEU A 52 12.04 -10.45 12.94
N MET A 53 12.84 -9.39 13.03
CA MET A 53 12.34 -8.01 12.95
C MET A 53 11.69 -7.70 11.60
N ARG A 54 12.23 -8.21 10.49
CA ARG A 54 11.63 -8.08 9.15
C ARG A 54 10.26 -8.76 9.07
N ASN A 55 10.15 -10.00 9.55
CA ASN A 55 8.87 -10.72 9.55
C ASN A 55 7.84 -10.05 10.46
N LEU A 56 8.25 -9.58 11.64
CA LEU A 56 7.41 -8.81 12.55
C LEU A 56 6.91 -7.51 11.90
N GLY A 57 7.81 -6.75 11.26
CA GLY A 57 7.44 -5.55 10.51
C GLY A 57 6.45 -5.84 9.38
N GLY A 58 6.64 -6.97 8.67
CA GLY A 58 5.68 -7.43 7.66
C GLY A 58 4.31 -7.76 8.23
N ALA A 59 4.23 -8.44 9.37
CA ALA A 59 2.98 -8.76 10.05
C ALA A 59 2.25 -7.50 10.54
N ILE A 60 2.99 -6.54 11.12
CA ILE A 60 2.43 -5.24 11.53
C ILE A 60 1.93 -4.46 10.32
N GLY A 61 2.71 -4.41 9.23
CA GLY A 61 2.32 -3.74 8.00
C GLY A 61 1.04 -4.31 7.40
N LEU A 62 0.91 -5.63 7.33
CA LEU A 62 -0.32 -6.30 6.89
C LEU A 62 -1.51 -5.98 7.80
N ALA A 63 -1.34 -6.06 9.12
CA ALA A 63 -2.41 -5.74 10.06
C ALA A 63 -2.92 -4.29 9.92
N LEU A 64 -2.01 -3.34 9.65
CA LEU A 64 -2.39 -1.93 9.40
C LEU A 64 -3.14 -1.78 8.08
N ILE A 65 -2.71 -2.46 7.01
CA ILE A 65 -3.41 -2.46 5.72
C ILE A 65 -4.82 -3.03 5.90
N ASP A 66 -4.95 -4.19 6.55
CA ASP A 66 -6.24 -4.83 6.82
C ASP A 66 -7.15 -3.90 7.64
N THR A 67 -6.60 -3.25 8.67
CA THR A 67 -7.33 -2.27 9.48
C THR A 67 -7.92 -1.16 8.62
N ILE A 68 -7.13 -0.62 7.67
CA ILE A 68 -7.62 0.42 6.76
C ILE A 68 -8.67 -0.16 5.80
N LEU A 69 -8.40 -1.28 5.16
CA LEU A 69 -9.31 -1.86 4.18
C LEU A 69 -10.68 -2.19 4.81
N PHE A 70 -10.69 -2.94 5.91
CA PHE A 70 -11.93 -3.37 6.56
C PHE A 70 -12.60 -2.27 7.39
N GLY A 71 -11.84 -1.30 7.90
CA GLY A 71 -12.38 -0.18 8.67
C GLY A 71 -12.88 0.98 7.81
N ARG A 72 -12.24 1.26 6.67
CA ARG A 72 -12.50 2.45 5.85
C ARG A 72 -13.37 2.17 4.64
N ALA A 73 -13.23 1.03 3.98
CA ALA A 73 -14.03 0.73 2.79
C ALA A 73 -15.54 0.78 3.04
N PRO A 74 -16.09 0.23 4.15
CA PRO A 74 -17.54 0.33 4.42
C PRO A 74 -17.99 1.78 4.61
N VAL A 75 -17.24 2.56 5.39
CA VAL A 75 -17.55 3.98 5.69
C VAL A 75 -17.53 4.82 4.41
N ILE A 76 -16.55 4.59 3.54
CA ILE A 76 -16.46 5.26 2.24
C ILE A 76 -17.64 4.84 1.35
N GLY A 77 -17.99 3.56 1.32
CA GLY A 77 -19.12 3.03 0.55
C GLY A 77 -20.45 3.67 0.95
N GLU A 78 -20.72 3.77 2.25
CA GLU A 78 -21.91 4.46 2.77
C GLU A 78 -21.92 5.94 2.36
N ALA A 79 -20.78 6.63 2.46
CA ALA A 79 -20.66 8.03 2.07
C ALA A 79 -20.88 8.24 0.56
N LEU A 80 -20.33 7.36 -0.28
CA LEU A 80 -20.54 7.37 -1.74
C LEU A 80 -21.99 7.09 -2.10
N ALA A 81 -22.62 6.08 -1.49
CA ALA A 81 -24.03 5.79 -1.71
C ALA A 81 -24.92 6.96 -1.29
N ALA A 82 -24.62 7.61 -0.17
CA ALA A 82 -25.36 8.78 0.29
C ALA A 82 -25.20 9.98 -0.66
N ARG A 83 -24.00 10.21 -1.20
CA ARG A 83 -23.73 11.26 -2.20
C ARG A 83 -24.46 10.99 -3.51
N LEU A 84 -24.44 9.74 -3.99
CA LEU A 84 -25.18 9.32 -5.18
C LEU A 84 -26.68 9.56 -5.02
N LYS A 85 -27.27 9.17 -3.87
CA LYS A 85 -28.70 9.42 -3.58
C LYS A 85 -29.08 10.90 -3.60
N ARG A 86 -28.14 11.80 -3.29
CA ARG A 86 -28.35 13.26 -3.36
C ARG A 86 -28.11 13.86 -4.75
N GLY A 87 -27.69 13.06 -5.72
CA GLY A 87 -27.36 13.52 -7.07
C GLY A 87 -26.07 14.32 -7.15
N ASP A 88 -25.11 14.05 -6.26
CA ASP A 88 -23.79 14.71 -6.27
C ASP A 88 -22.96 14.25 -7.47
N LEU A 89 -22.81 15.11 -8.48
CA LEU A 89 -22.12 14.80 -9.74
C LEU A 89 -20.66 14.37 -9.56
N SER A 90 -20.01 14.70 -8.44
CA SER A 90 -18.63 14.31 -8.18
C SER A 90 -18.45 12.79 -7.97
N VAL A 91 -19.54 12.02 -7.80
CA VAL A 91 -19.47 10.55 -7.75
C VAL A 91 -19.54 9.88 -9.12
N ALA A 92 -20.00 10.59 -10.15
CA ALA A 92 -20.12 10.06 -11.51
C ALA A 92 -18.81 9.44 -12.03
N PRO A 93 -17.65 10.14 -11.98
CA PRO A 93 -16.39 9.55 -12.44
C PRO A 93 -15.86 8.45 -11.52
N LEU A 94 -16.24 8.43 -10.24
CA LEU A 94 -15.80 7.42 -9.28
C LEU A 94 -16.50 6.07 -9.50
N LEU A 95 -17.75 6.12 -9.94
CA LEU A 95 -18.59 4.95 -10.18
C LEU A 95 -18.67 4.55 -11.66
N ASP A 96 -18.00 5.31 -12.55
CA ASP A 96 -18.10 5.17 -14.01
C ASP A 96 -19.56 5.25 -14.51
N LEU A 97 -20.33 6.18 -13.91
CA LEU A 97 -21.74 6.40 -14.23
C LEU A 97 -21.90 7.67 -15.07
N PRO A 98 -22.82 7.70 -16.05
CA PRO A 98 -23.17 8.93 -16.75
C PRO A 98 -23.68 9.99 -15.77
N GLU A 99 -23.28 11.25 -15.95
CA GLU A 99 -23.70 12.36 -15.08
C GLU A 99 -25.22 12.49 -15.02
N GLU A 100 -25.93 12.23 -16.13
CA GLU A 100 -27.40 12.21 -16.18
C GLU A 100 -28.02 11.16 -15.24
N THR A 101 -27.36 10.00 -15.10
CA THR A 101 -27.80 8.92 -14.20
C THR A 101 -27.68 9.36 -12.74
N VAL A 102 -26.61 10.10 -12.42
CA VAL A 102 -26.39 10.65 -11.08
C VAL A 102 -27.34 11.82 -10.81
N ALA A 103 -27.50 12.76 -11.76
CA ALA A 103 -28.38 13.92 -11.63
C ALA A 103 -29.84 13.54 -11.41
N SER A 104 -30.30 12.47 -12.05
CA SER A 104 -31.66 11.94 -11.91
C SER A 104 -31.87 11.03 -10.69
N ALA A 105 -30.80 10.66 -9.99
CA ALA A 105 -30.86 9.73 -8.85
C ALA A 105 -31.82 10.16 -7.72
N PRO A 106 -31.92 11.45 -7.33
CA PRO A 106 -32.86 11.88 -6.27
C PRO A 106 -34.33 11.69 -6.64
N SER A 107 -34.64 11.75 -7.94
CA SER A 107 -36.01 11.67 -8.47
C SER A 107 -36.38 10.25 -8.91
N ARG A 108 -35.43 9.31 -8.87
CA ARG A 108 -35.61 7.93 -9.33
C ARG A 108 -36.22 7.08 -8.22
N VAL A 109 -37.16 6.21 -8.57
CA VAL A 109 -37.62 5.17 -7.65
C VAL A 109 -36.47 4.19 -7.44
N VAL A 110 -35.97 4.12 -6.20
CA VAL A 110 -34.91 3.18 -5.82
C VAL A 110 -35.58 1.87 -5.39
N ASP A 111 -35.58 0.90 -6.29
CA ASP A 111 -36.01 -0.47 -6.00
C ASP A 111 -34.80 -1.38 -5.71
N VAL A 112 -35.08 -2.63 -5.34
CA VAL A 112 -34.05 -3.62 -5.03
C VAL A 112 -33.16 -3.90 -6.24
N ALA A 113 -33.71 -3.88 -7.46
CA ALA A 113 -32.95 -4.14 -8.68
C ALA A 113 -31.90 -3.06 -8.95
N VAL A 114 -32.25 -1.78 -8.74
CA VAL A 114 -31.31 -0.65 -8.86
C VAL A 114 -30.23 -0.74 -7.79
N ILE A 115 -30.58 -1.13 -6.55
CA ILE A 115 -29.59 -1.29 -5.47
C ILE A 115 -28.56 -2.36 -5.84
N GLU A 116 -29.01 -3.54 -6.29
CA GLU A 116 -28.10 -4.64 -6.64
C GLU A 116 -27.23 -4.33 -7.86
N LEU A 117 -27.71 -3.50 -8.80
CA LEU A 117 -26.91 -3.02 -9.92
C LEU A 117 -25.79 -2.07 -9.49
N VAL A 118 -26.07 -1.17 -8.53
CA VAL A 118 -25.16 -0.09 -8.12
C VAL A 118 -24.20 -0.52 -7.01
N ARG A 119 -24.62 -1.46 -6.15
CA ARG A 119 -23.82 -2.00 -5.04
C ARG A 119 -22.38 -2.35 -5.44
N PRO A 120 -22.10 -3.17 -6.46
CA PRO A 120 -20.73 -3.55 -6.80
C PRO A 120 -19.89 -2.36 -7.28
N LEU A 121 -20.51 -1.33 -7.89
CA LEU A 121 -19.81 -0.11 -8.30
C LEU A 121 -19.35 0.68 -7.08
N VAL A 122 -20.24 0.86 -6.11
CA VAL A 122 -19.94 1.57 -4.86
C VAL A 122 -18.90 0.81 -4.05
N GLU A 123 -19.03 -0.51 -3.91
CA GLU A 123 -18.07 -1.35 -3.18
C GLU A 123 -16.69 -1.31 -3.83
N ARG A 124 -16.61 -1.41 -5.17
CA ARG A 124 -15.33 -1.30 -5.89
C ARG A 124 -14.69 0.08 -5.71
N ALA A 125 -15.46 1.15 -5.89
CA ALA A 125 -14.95 2.52 -5.74
C ALA A 125 -14.47 2.79 -4.30
N ALA A 126 -15.23 2.32 -3.31
CA ALA A 126 -14.87 2.44 -1.91
C ALA A 126 -13.60 1.66 -1.57
N LEU A 127 -13.46 0.44 -2.09
CA LEU A 127 -12.26 -0.38 -1.91
C LEU A 127 -11.03 0.28 -2.55
N VAL A 128 -11.16 0.82 -3.77
CA VAL A 128 -10.07 1.53 -4.44
C VAL A 128 -9.63 2.74 -3.61
N GLN A 129 -10.57 3.51 -3.07
CA GLN A 129 -10.24 4.66 -2.22
C GLN A 129 -9.59 4.22 -0.89
N ALA A 130 -10.07 3.16 -0.25
CA ALA A 130 -9.44 2.60 0.96
C ALA A 130 -8.03 2.06 0.68
N ILE A 131 -7.82 1.42 -0.47
CA ILE A 131 -6.50 0.99 -0.94
C ILE A 131 -5.58 2.20 -1.09
N ASN A 132 -6.05 3.31 -1.67
CA ASN A 132 -5.26 4.54 -1.79
C ASN A 132 -4.87 5.12 -0.42
N GLU A 133 -5.78 5.09 0.57
CA GLU A 133 -5.45 5.48 1.94
C GLU A 133 -4.38 4.55 2.56
N ALA A 134 -4.44 3.25 2.30
CA ALA A 134 -3.43 2.29 2.76
C ALA A 134 -2.07 2.53 2.09
N TRP A 135 -2.03 2.80 0.78
CA TRP A 135 -0.80 3.17 0.08
C TRP A 135 -0.20 4.47 0.61
N ALA A 136 -1.02 5.47 0.89
CA ALA A 136 -0.55 6.72 1.48
C ALA A 136 0.07 6.50 2.86
N MET A 137 -0.56 5.66 3.70
CA MET A 137 0.01 5.26 5.00
C MET A 137 1.36 4.55 4.84
N LEU A 138 1.46 3.58 3.92
CA LEU A 138 2.73 2.89 3.65
C LEU A 138 3.81 3.85 3.14
N ALA A 139 3.44 4.82 2.30
CA ALA A 139 4.37 5.86 1.82
C ALA A 139 4.89 6.72 2.97
N VAL A 140 4.03 7.08 3.94
CA VAL A 140 4.45 7.80 5.16
C VAL A 140 5.41 6.94 5.99
N VAL A 141 5.10 5.68 6.24
CA VAL A 141 5.98 4.77 7.00
C VAL A 141 7.34 4.60 6.31
N ALA A 142 7.34 4.43 4.98
CA ALA A 142 8.57 4.34 4.19
C ALA A 142 9.38 5.65 4.27
N ALA A 143 8.74 6.80 4.12
CA ALA A 143 9.40 8.10 4.22
C ALA A 143 10.00 8.32 5.61
N LEU A 144 9.29 7.99 6.69
CA LEU A 144 9.80 8.06 8.06
C LEU A 144 11.02 7.14 8.26
N SER A 145 10.99 5.94 7.67
CA SER A 145 12.12 5.01 7.71
C SER A 145 13.35 5.55 6.98
N LEU A 146 13.16 6.23 5.84
CA LEU A 146 14.25 6.88 5.11
C LEU A 146 14.86 8.06 5.89
N LEU A 147 14.05 8.82 6.63
CA LEU A 147 14.53 9.90 7.49
C LEU A 147 15.42 9.41 8.64
N ALA A 148 15.31 8.13 9.04
CA ALA A 148 16.18 7.53 10.04
C ALA A 148 17.59 7.19 9.50
N ILE A 149 17.77 7.07 8.18
CA ILE A 149 19.05 6.71 7.55
C ILE A 149 20.20 7.67 7.90
N PRO A 150 20.07 9.01 7.78
CA PRO A 150 21.16 9.91 8.14
C PRO A 150 21.56 9.82 9.63
N LEU A 151 20.62 9.52 10.53
CA LEU A 151 20.93 9.31 11.95
C LEU A 151 21.76 8.05 12.18
N ILE A 152 21.48 6.99 11.41
CA ILE A 152 22.24 5.73 11.47
C ILE A 152 23.63 5.89 10.83
N ALA A 153 23.71 6.62 9.72
CA ALA A 153 24.95 6.87 9.01
C ALA A 153 25.92 7.80 9.77
N ALA A 154 25.39 8.70 10.63
CA ALA A 154 26.19 9.60 11.47
C ALA A 154 26.74 8.92 12.73
N ALA A 155 26.38 7.67 13.03
CA ALA A 155 26.90 6.95 14.18
C ALA A 155 28.41 6.69 14.00
N PRO A 156 29.26 7.00 15.02
CA PRO A 156 30.70 6.85 14.90
C PRO A 156 31.08 5.39 14.64
N ALA A 157 31.95 5.17 13.65
CA ALA A 157 32.49 3.85 13.35
C ALA A 157 33.16 3.26 14.60
N SER A 158 32.85 2.00 14.92
CA SER A 158 33.52 1.33 16.04
C SER A 158 35.02 1.25 15.76
N PRO A 159 35.89 1.58 16.73
CA PRO A 159 37.33 1.58 16.51
C PRO A 159 37.80 0.16 16.10
N PRO A 160 38.82 0.07 15.23
CA PRO A 160 39.35 -1.22 14.78
C PRO A 160 39.82 -2.04 15.99
N ARG A 161 39.32 -3.29 16.07
CA ARG A 161 39.63 -4.19 17.19
C ARG A 161 41.08 -4.67 17.06
N LYS A 162 41.84 -4.61 18.16
CA LYS A 162 43.19 -5.19 18.22
C LYS A 162 43.12 -6.70 17.94
N PRO A 163 44.14 -7.29 17.28
CA PRO A 163 44.16 -8.72 17.00
C PRO A 163 44.02 -9.50 18.31
N VAL A 164 43.14 -10.51 18.30
CA VAL A 164 43.09 -11.50 19.38
C VAL A 164 44.41 -12.27 19.32
N ALA A 165 45.21 -12.19 20.38
CA ALA A 165 46.36 -13.07 20.52
C ALA A 165 45.84 -14.50 20.62
N THR A 166 46.42 -15.34 19.76
CA THR A 166 46.20 -16.78 19.53
C THR A 166 45.78 -17.61 20.73
#